data_AF-A0A3E0PZ53-F1
#
_entry.id   AF-A0A3E0PZ53-F1
#
_cell.length_a   1.000
_cell.length_b   1.000
_cell.length_c   1.000
_cell.angle_alpha   90.00
_cell.angle_beta   90.00
_cell.angle_gamma   90.00
#
_symmetry.space_group_name_H-M   'P 1'
#
loop_
_entity.id
_entity.type
_entity.pdbx_description
1 polymer ?
#
loop_
_entity_poly.entity_id
_entity_poly.type
_entity_poly.pdbx_seq_one_letter_code
_entity_poly.pdbx_strand_id
1 'polypeptide(L)'
;MLSPFIAQGGNGGQTLLLVVIGIVLAVTLLLVAVFARLFWLWVKALLAGAQVSILSLILMRLRGSPLEEIVRVKITAAQNGVHVGAHEIERASLQGANLDRAMQTLLDAREAGRDTTWSDVVAGDLEVWLTDDAK
;
A
#
# COMPACT_ATOMS: atom_id res chain seq x y z
N MET A 1 -12.00 42.98 -33.56
CA MET A 1 -12.54 42.08 -34.61
C MET A 1 -12.19 40.67 -34.20
N LEU A 2 -13.11 40.03 -33.48
CA LEU A 2 -12.97 38.71 -32.90
C LEU A 2 -13.17 37.68 -34.02
N SER A 3 -12.21 36.78 -34.20
CA SER A 3 -12.25 35.72 -35.20
C SER A 3 -13.51 34.85 -35.07
N PRO A 4 -14.09 34.36 -36.18
CA PRO A 4 -15.26 33.50 -36.15
C PRO A 4 -14.83 32.07 -35.76
N PHE A 5 -14.73 31.81 -34.46
CA PHE A 5 -14.60 30.44 -33.94
C PHE A 5 -15.93 29.66 -33.97
N ILE A 6 -17.01 30.29 -34.49
CA ILE A 6 -18.34 29.69 -34.68
C ILE A 6 -18.63 29.49 -36.18
N ALA A 7 -17.67 28.91 -36.93
CA ALA A 7 -18.00 28.22 -38.17
C ALA A 7 -18.43 26.79 -37.83
N GLN A 8 -19.55 26.69 -37.12
CA GLN A 8 -20.23 25.44 -36.79
C GLN A 8 -20.97 24.96 -38.05
N GLY A 9 -20.25 24.27 -38.93
CA GLY A 9 -20.81 23.53 -40.06
C GLY A 9 -20.72 22.03 -39.82
N GLY A 10 -21.80 21.45 -39.30
CA GLY A 10 -22.16 20.02 -39.38
C GLY A 10 -21.15 18.99 -38.84
N ASN A 11 -21.00 18.85 -37.51
CA ASN A 11 -20.12 17.82 -36.91
C ASN A 11 -20.49 17.42 -35.46
N GLY A 12 -21.77 17.44 -35.07
CA GLY A 12 -22.19 17.06 -33.71
C GLY A 12 -21.72 15.65 -33.28
N GLY A 13 -21.69 14.71 -34.22
CA GLY A 13 -21.15 13.36 -33.99
C GLY A 13 -19.63 13.31 -33.81
N GLN A 14 -18.87 14.15 -34.52
CA GLN A 14 -17.40 14.21 -34.37
C GLN A 14 -17.01 14.85 -33.03
N THR A 15 -17.73 15.87 -32.57
CA THR A 15 -17.49 16.47 -31.25
C THR A 15 -17.78 15.48 -30.13
N LEU A 16 -18.89 14.72 -30.21
CA LEU A 16 -19.19 13.66 -29.25
C LEU A 16 -18.14 12.54 -29.25
N LEU A 17 -17.66 12.13 -30.43
CA LEU A 17 -16.64 11.11 -30.57
C LEU A 17 -15.29 11.55 -29.98
N LEU A 18 -14.87 12.80 -30.20
CA LEU A 18 -13.67 13.36 -29.58
C LEU A 18 -13.78 13.45 -28.05
N VAL A 19 -14.96 13.82 -27.53
CA VAL A 19 -15.21 13.85 -26.08
C VAL A 19 -15.14 12.44 -25.48
N VAL A 20 -15.75 11.44 -26.12
CA VAL A 20 -15.70 10.04 -25.66
C VAL A 20 -14.28 9.50 -25.68
N ILE A 21 -13.51 9.73 -26.76
CA ILE A 21 -12.10 9.34 -26.84
C ILE A 21 -11.29 10.00 -25.73
N GLY A 22 -11.50 11.29 -25.46
CA GLY A 22 -10.85 12.01 -24.38
C GLY A 22 -11.14 11.41 -23.00
N ILE A 23 -12.39 11.03 -22.73
CA ILE A 23 -12.77 10.36 -21.48
C ILE A 23 -12.13 8.98 -21.37
N VAL A 24 -12.18 8.16 -22.42
CA VAL A 24 -11.58 6.82 -22.43
C VAL A 24 -10.07 6.90 -22.21
N LEU A 25 -9.38 7.83 -22.86
CA LEU A 25 -7.97 8.10 -22.63
C LEU A 25 -7.70 8.49 -21.18
N ALA A 26 -8.48 9.42 -20.62
CA ALA A 26 -8.32 9.85 -19.22
C ALA A 26 -8.51 8.69 -18.23
N VAL A 27 -9.54 7.85 -18.41
CA VAL A 27 -9.77 6.67 -17.56
C VAL A 27 -8.64 5.65 -17.71
N THR A 28 -8.16 5.42 -18.93
CA THR A 28 -7.07 4.49 -19.21
C THR A 28 -5.78 4.96 -18.53
N LEU A 29 -5.47 6.25 -18.62
CA LEU A 29 -4.29 6.86 -17.98
C LEU A 29 -4.37 6.76 -16.45
N LEU A 30 -5.56 6.99 -15.88
CA LEU A 30 -5.79 6.83 -14.44
C LEU A 30 -5.55 5.38 -13.99
N LEU A 31 -6.09 4.40 -14.73
CA LEU A 31 -5.87 2.99 -14.43
C LEU A 31 -4.37 2.65 -14.50
N VAL A 32 -3.69 3.04 -15.57
CA VAL A 32 -2.25 2.81 -15.73
C VAL A 32 -1.45 3.42 -14.59
N ALA A 33 -1.78 4.65 -14.15
CA ALA A 33 -1.11 5.30 -13.04
C ALA A 33 -1.27 4.51 -11.71
N VAL A 34 -2.46 3.98 -11.43
CA VAL A 34 -2.72 3.15 -10.24
C VAL A 34 -1.93 1.84 -10.31
N PHE A 35 -1.94 1.15 -11.45
CA PHE A 35 -1.18 -0.08 -11.65
C PHE A 35 0.33 0.16 -11.57
N ALA A 36 0.83 1.26 -12.12
CA ALA A 36 2.25 1.63 -12.06
C ALA A 36 2.72 1.84 -10.61
N ARG A 37 1.89 2.45 -9.75
CA ARG A 37 2.22 2.61 -8.32
C ARG A 37 2.34 1.27 -7.61
N LEU A 38 1.41 0.34 -7.85
CA LEU A 38 1.47 -1.02 -7.30
C LEU A 38 2.72 -1.76 -7.78
N PHE A 39 3.03 -1.65 -9.06
CA PHE A 39 4.21 -2.28 -9.65
C PHE A 39 5.50 -1.74 -9.03
N TRP A 40 5.60 -0.43 -8.86
CA TRP A 40 6.77 0.20 -8.22
C TRP A 40 6.94 -0.25 -6.76
N LEU A 41 5.84 -0.39 -6.01
CA LEU A 41 5.88 -0.89 -4.64
C LEU A 41 6.32 -2.37 -4.57
N TRP A 42 5.83 -3.19 -5.50
CA TRP A 42 6.23 -4.59 -5.62
C TRP A 42 7.71 -4.74 -5.94
N VAL A 43 8.22 -3.95 -6.89
CA VAL A 43 9.65 -3.93 -7.25
C VAL A 43 10.50 -3.58 -6.03
N LYS A 44 10.12 -2.54 -5.26
CA LYS A 44 10.81 -2.20 -4.01
C LYS A 44 10.87 -3.36 -3.01
N ALA A 45 9.76 -4.08 -2.83
CA ALA A 45 9.72 -5.25 -1.96
C ALA A 45 10.65 -6.36 -2.44
N LEU A 46 10.66 -6.64 -3.76
CA LEU A 46 11.50 -7.65 -4.36
C LEU A 46 13.00 -7.34 -4.19
N LEU A 47 13.40 -6.09 -4.45
CA LEU A 47 14.79 -5.62 -4.27
C LEU A 47 15.25 -5.71 -2.81
N ALA A 48 14.34 -5.55 -1.85
CA ALA A 48 14.62 -5.68 -0.43
C ALA A 48 14.65 -7.13 0.07
N GLY A 49 14.42 -8.12 -0.79
CA GLY A 49 14.32 -9.53 -0.38
C GLY A 49 13.01 -9.88 0.34
N ALA A 50 12.06 -8.94 0.41
CA ALA A 50 10.72 -9.20 0.93
C ALA A 50 9.93 -9.98 -0.13
N GLN A 51 9.88 -11.31 -0.01
CA GLN A 51 9.08 -12.17 -0.87
C GLN A 51 7.58 -11.87 -0.66
N VAL A 52 7.05 -10.97 -1.49
CA VAL A 52 5.62 -10.65 -1.57
C VAL A 52 5.18 -10.86 -3.01
N SER A 53 4.20 -11.75 -3.21
CA SER A 53 3.63 -11.99 -4.53
C SER A 53 2.76 -10.81 -4.95
N ILE A 54 2.81 -10.43 -6.23
CA ILE A 54 1.90 -9.44 -6.83
C ILE A 54 0.43 -9.81 -6.55
N LEU A 55 0.11 -11.11 -6.60
CA LEU A 55 -1.23 -11.59 -6.28
C LEU A 55 -1.61 -11.26 -4.84
N SER A 56 -0.72 -11.47 -3.87
CA SER A 56 -0.96 -11.12 -2.46
C SER A 56 -1.19 -9.61 -2.30
N LEU A 57 -0.43 -8.76 -2.99
CA LEU A 57 -0.63 -7.31 -2.95
C LEU A 57 -2.01 -6.90 -3.50
N ILE A 58 -2.44 -7.53 -4.59
CA ILE A 58 -3.77 -7.30 -5.19
C ILE A 58 -4.88 -7.76 -4.23
N LEU A 59 -4.73 -8.95 -3.64
CA LEU A 59 -5.66 -9.50 -2.64
C LEU A 59 -5.79 -8.60 -1.41
N MET A 60 -4.67 -8.09 -0.89
CA MET A 60 -4.64 -7.14 0.23
C MET A 60 -5.32 -5.82 -0.13
N ARG A 61 -5.07 -5.31 -1.35
CA ARG A 61 -5.70 -4.09 -1.85
C ARG A 61 -7.22 -4.24 -1.99
N LEU A 62 -7.69 -5.39 -2.49
CA LEU A 62 -9.11 -5.70 -2.60
C LEU A 62 -9.79 -5.82 -1.23
N ARG A 63 -9.06 -6.31 -0.21
CA ARG A 63 -9.52 -6.40 1.18
C ARG A 63 -9.51 -5.06 1.93
N GLY A 64 -9.01 -3.98 1.33
CA GLY A 64 -8.93 -2.66 1.96
C GLY A 64 -7.77 -2.50 2.95
N SER A 65 -6.77 -3.38 2.90
CA SER A 65 -5.63 -3.35 3.81
C SER A 65 -4.59 -2.26 3.44
N PRO A 66 -3.93 -1.61 4.42
CA PRO A 66 -2.89 -0.60 4.19
C PRO A 66 -1.59 -1.24 3.63
N LEU A 67 -1.59 -1.42 2.31
CA LEU A 67 -0.52 -2.09 1.57
C LEU A 67 0.87 -1.44 1.75
N GLU A 68 0.92 -0.11 1.77
CA GLU A 68 2.19 0.63 1.83
C GLU A 68 2.90 0.41 3.17
N GLU A 69 2.15 0.30 4.27
CA GLU A 69 2.69 0.08 5.61
C GLU A 69 3.19 -1.36 5.77
N ILE A 70 2.37 -2.34 5.35
CA ILE A 70 2.73 -3.77 5.40
C ILE A 70 4.01 -4.05 4.61
N VAL A 71 4.11 -3.50 3.39
CA VAL A 71 5.30 -3.67 2.56
C VAL A 71 6.52 -3.01 3.20
N ARG A 72 6.38 -1.81 3.76
CA ARG A 72 7.48 -1.10 4.43
C ARG A 72 8.02 -1.91 5.61
N VAL A 73 7.13 -2.37 6.50
CA VAL A 73 7.52 -3.18 7.66
C VAL A 73 8.14 -4.50 7.24
N LYS A 74 7.61 -5.13 6.20
CA LYS A 74 8.18 -6.37 5.66
C LYS A 74 9.55 -6.16 5.02
N ILE A 75 9.79 -5.02 4.38
CA ILE A 75 11.12 -4.62 3.90
C ILE A 75 12.08 -4.49 5.08
N THR A 76 11.69 -3.80 6.15
CA THR A 76 12.50 -3.64 7.37
C THR A 76 12.82 -4.99 8.01
N ALA A 77 11.83 -5.88 8.12
CA ALA A 77 12.02 -7.23 8.64
C ALA A 77 13.04 -8.01 7.80
N ALA A 78 12.89 -8.03 6.47
CA ALA A 78 13.80 -8.72 5.56
C ALA A 78 15.23 -8.17 5.62
N GLN A 79 15.40 -6.85 5.69
CA GLN A 79 16.71 -6.20 5.83
C GLN A 79 17.44 -6.60 7.11
N ASN A 80 16.70 -6.86 8.19
CA ASN A 80 17.24 -7.32 9.46
C ASN A 80 17.31 -8.86 9.58
N GLY A 81 16.92 -9.60 8.53
CA GLY A 81 16.88 -11.07 8.56
C GLY A 81 15.76 -11.65 9.45
N VAL A 82 14.74 -10.85 9.78
CA VAL A 82 13.54 -11.29 10.50
C VAL A 82 12.52 -11.80 9.48
N HIS A 83 12.07 -13.03 9.67
CA HIS A 83 11.09 -13.66 8.77
C HIS A 83 9.69 -13.56 9.36
N VAL A 84 8.93 -12.54 8.94
CA VAL A 84 7.51 -12.38 9.31
C VAL A 84 6.62 -12.52 8.07
N GLY A 85 5.54 -13.28 8.20
CA GLY A 85 4.57 -13.48 7.13
C GLY A 85 3.84 -12.17 6.79
N ALA A 86 3.61 -11.91 5.50
CA ALA A 86 2.85 -10.71 5.11
C ALA A 86 1.42 -10.72 5.67
N HIS A 87 0.83 -11.92 5.81
CA HIS A 87 -0.50 -12.12 6.40
C HIS A 87 -0.52 -11.87 7.91
N GLU A 88 0.58 -12.09 8.62
CA GLU A 88 0.68 -11.82 10.07
C GLU A 88 0.79 -10.32 10.33
N ILE A 89 1.59 -9.63 9.53
CA ILE A 89 1.70 -8.16 9.55
C ILE A 89 0.33 -7.55 9.21
N GLU A 90 -0.36 -8.10 8.20
CA GLU A 90 -1.69 -7.65 7.85
C GLU A 90 -2.71 -7.87 8.97
N ARG A 91 -2.69 -9.03 9.64
CA ARG A 91 -3.55 -9.28 10.80
C ARG A 91 -3.28 -8.29 11.94
N ALA A 92 -2.02 -7.98 12.22
CA ALA A 92 -1.65 -7.00 13.24
C ALA A 92 -2.20 -5.61 12.90
N SER A 93 -2.10 -5.20 11.62
CA SER A 93 -2.66 -3.93 11.15
C SER A 93 -4.18 -3.89 11.28
N LEU A 94 -4.88 -4.99 10.96
CA LEU A 94 -6.34 -5.08 11.11
C LEU A 94 -6.80 -5.07 12.58
N GLN A 95 -5.92 -5.44 13.52
CA GLN A 95 -6.16 -5.30 14.96
C GLN A 95 -5.93 -3.87 15.47
N GLY A 96 -5.42 -2.97 14.63
CA GLY A 96 -5.10 -1.60 15.00
C GLY A 96 -3.70 -1.43 15.62
N ALA A 97 -2.86 -2.47 15.61
CA ALA A 97 -1.49 -2.35 16.10
C ALA A 97 -0.64 -1.48 15.16
N ASN A 98 0.29 -0.73 15.73
CA ASN A 98 1.24 0.10 14.99
C ASN A 98 2.40 -0.77 14.49
N LEU A 99 2.44 -1.02 13.19
CA LEU A 99 3.40 -1.97 12.61
C LEU A 99 4.85 -1.51 12.74
N ASP A 100 5.10 -0.21 12.57
CA ASP A 100 6.45 0.36 12.65
C ASP A 100 7.01 0.25 14.07
N ARG A 101 6.20 0.58 15.08
CA ARG A 101 6.58 0.46 16.49
C ARG A 101 6.77 -1.00 16.89
N ALA A 102 5.86 -1.90 16.51
CA ALA A 102 5.99 -3.32 16.79
C ALA A 102 7.26 -3.91 16.14
N MET A 103 7.60 -3.50 14.93
CA MET A 103 8.83 -3.96 14.28
C MET A 103 10.08 -3.46 15.01
N GLN A 104 10.11 -2.19 15.43
CA GLN A 104 11.24 -1.65 16.21
C GLN A 104 11.43 -2.38 17.53
N THR A 105 10.36 -2.57 18.30
CA THR A 105 10.43 -3.31 19.57
C THR A 105 10.93 -4.74 19.38
N LEU A 106 10.53 -5.41 18.28
CA LEU A 106 11.03 -6.75 17.95
C LEU A 106 12.53 -6.75 17.63
N LEU A 107 13.01 -5.75 16.88
CA LEU A 107 14.43 -5.61 16.57
C LEU A 107 15.25 -5.32 17.83
N ASP A 108 14.80 -4.38 18.66
CA ASP A 108 15.46 -4.04 19.93
C ASP A 108 15.54 -5.25 20.87
N ALA A 109 14.46 -6.04 20.95
CA ALA A 109 14.44 -7.23 21.78
C ALA A 109 15.40 -8.31 21.27
N ARG A 110 15.53 -8.45 19.93
CA ARG A 110 16.49 -9.35 19.31
C ARG A 110 17.94 -8.92 19.53
N GLU A 111 18.22 -7.62 19.44
CA GLU A 111 19.54 -7.06 19.77
C GLU A 111 19.89 -7.28 21.25
N ALA A 112 18.90 -7.19 22.14
CA ALA A 112 19.04 -7.50 23.56
C ALA A 112 19.11 -9.02 23.87
N GLY A 113 19.01 -9.89 22.86
CA GLY A 113 19.03 -11.35 23.03
C GLY A 113 17.79 -11.92 23.73
N ARG A 114 16.66 -11.19 23.72
CA ARG A 114 15.38 -11.68 24.25
C ARG A 114 14.66 -12.49 23.18
N ASP A 115 14.21 -13.68 23.56
CA ASP A 115 13.35 -14.51 22.72
C ASP A 115 11.93 -13.95 22.74
N THR A 116 11.60 -13.14 21.73
CA THR A 116 10.32 -12.44 21.64
C THR A 116 9.78 -12.63 20.23
N THR A 117 8.54 -13.08 20.12
CA THR A 117 7.91 -13.35 18.83
C THR A 117 7.16 -12.12 18.33
N TRP A 118 6.93 -12.03 17.02
CA TRP A 118 6.08 -10.98 16.42
C TRP A 118 4.71 -10.85 17.13
N SER A 119 4.08 -11.97 17.49
CA SER A 119 2.81 -11.98 18.22
C SER A 119 2.89 -11.29 19.59
N ASP A 120 4.00 -11.49 20.31
CA ASP A 120 4.18 -10.97 21.66
C ASP A 120 4.33 -9.45 21.63
N VAL A 121 5.06 -8.96 20.63
CA VAL A 121 5.29 -7.53 20.43
C VAL A 121 4.01 -6.83 19.95
N VAL A 122 3.23 -7.46 19.08
CA VAL A 122 1.91 -6.95 18.65
C VAL A 122 0.94 -6.90 19.83
N ALA A 123 0.92 -7.93 20.68
CA ALA A 123 0.09 -7.96 21.87
C ALA A 123 0.47 -6.84 22.86
N GLY A 124 1.78 -6.64 23.08
CA GLY A 124 2.27 -5.55 23.93
C GLY A 124 1.95 -4.17 23.37
N ASP A 125 2.03 -3.96 22.06
CA ASP A 125 1.65 -2.69 21.43
C ASP A 125 0.15 -2.39 21.58
N LEU A 126 -0.70 -3.42 21.43
CA LEU A 126 -2.14 -3.28 21.64
C LEU A 126 -2.48 -2.95 23.10
N GLU A 127 -1.77 -3.54 24.05
CA GLU A 127 -1.92 -3.22 25.48
C GLU A 127 -1.57 -1.75 25.74
N VAL A 128 -0.46 -1.26 25.21
CA VAL A 128 -0.06 0.15 25.34
C VAL A 128 -1.16 1.07 24.80
N TRP A 129 -1.74 0.76 23.64
CA TRP A 129 -2.84 1.54 23.06
C TRP A 129 -4.06 1.61 23.99
N LEU A 130 -4.48 0.48 24.56
CA LEU A 130 -5.60 0.42 25.51
C LEU A 130 -5.34 1.22 26.80
N THR A 131 -4.09 1.34 27.24
CA THR A 131 -3.75 2.12 28.44
C THR A 131 -3.69 3.62 28.21
N ASP A 132 -3.42 4.08 26.99
CA ASP A 132 -3.30 5.50 26.65
C ASP A 132 -4.68 6.16 26.44
N ASP A 133 -5.67 5.40 25.94
CA ASP A 133 -7.08 5.84 25.81
C ASP A 133 -7.80 5.98 27.16
N ALA A 134 -7.23 5.43 28.23
CA ALA A 134 -7.79 5.48 29.58
C ALA A 134 -7.41 6.76 30.38
N LYS A 135 -6.65 7.68 29.77
CA LYS A 135 -6.23 8.96 30.36
C LYS A 135 -6.88 10.15 29.66
#